data_AF-A0A9D1V8T4-F1
#
_entry.id   AF-A0A9D1V8T4-F1
#
_cell.length_a   1.000
_cell.length_b   1.000
_cell.length_c   1.000
_cell.angle_alpha   90.00
_cell.angle_beta   90.00
_cell.angle_gamma   90.00
#
_symmetry.space_group_name_H-M   'P 1'
#
loop_
_entity.id
_entity.type
_entity.pdbx_description
1 polymer ?
#
loop_
_entity_poly.entity_id
_entity_poly.type
_entity_poly.pdbx_seq_one_letter_code
_entity_poly.pdbx_strand_id
1 'polypeptide(L)'
;MFFDKLFKKKPNEKAIRKFWAEFESRADLFADILQKEEEDGEDFLWMEGMVRKSLKLCVLDSSVGFAFHFERNRDPVRLVFSTKGDDYLRAVGEKLTEYYPQSLSDKIQFAVEE
;
A
#
# COMPACT_ATOMS: atom_id res chain seq x y z
N MET A 1 -32.98 -17.78 -0.98
CA MET A 1 -31.58 -17.39 -0.75
C MET A 1 -31.12 -16.52 -1.91
N PHE A 2 -31.27 -15.20 -1.82
CA PHE A 2 -30.95 -14.27 -2.94
C PHE A 2 -30.35 -12.93 -2.47
N PHE A 3 -29.90 -12.83 -1.22
CA PHE A 3 -29.41 -11.56 -0.64
C PHE A 3 -27.88 -11.49 -0.41
N ASP A 4 -27.14 -12.59 -0.56
CA ASP A 4 -25.68 -12.59 -0.31
C ASP A 4 -24.83 -11.97 -1.44
N LYS A 5 -25.43 -11.60 -2.57
CA LYS A 5 -24.72 -11.00 -3.72
C LYS A 5 -24.78 -9.48 -3.79
N LEU A 6 -25.57 -8.80 -2.96
CA LEU A 6 -25.86 -7.37 -3.15
C LEU A 6 -24.94 -6.38 -2.42
N PHE A 7 -24.06 -6.83 -1.52
CA PHE A 7 -23.15 -5.93 -0.78
C PHE A 7 -21.72 -6.48 -0.68
N LYS A 8 -21.15 -6.96 -1.78
CA LYS A 8 -19.68 -7.14 -1.82
C LYS A 8 -19.04 -5.75 -1.68
N LYS A 9 -18.36 -5.52 -0.55
CA LYS A 9 -17.56 -4.31 -0.30
C LYS A 9 -16.62 -4.10 -1.48
N LYS A 10 -16.65 -2.92 -2.07
CA LYS A 10 -15.85 -2.58 -3.25
C LYS A 10 -14.65 -1.73 -2.81
N PRO A 11 -13.46 -1.95 -3.38
CA PRO A 11 -12.32 -1.09 -3.14
C PRO A 11 -12.66 0.39 -3.42
N ASN A 12 -12.20 1.28 -2.54
CA ASN A 12 -12.38 2.71 -2.72
C ASN A 12 -11.34 3.26 -3.71
N GLU A 13 -11.66 3.22 -5.00
CA GLU A 13 -10.75 3.65 -6.06
C GLU A 13 -10.27 5.10 -5.92
N LYS A 14 -11.13 6.00 -5.39
CA LYS A 14 -10.76 7.40 -5.14
C LYS A 14 -9.66 7.49 -4.07
N ALA A 15 -9.79 6.71 -3.00
CA ALA A 15 -8.76 6.64 -1.96
C ALA A 15 -7.47 6.03 -2.50
N ILE A 16 -7.55 4.98 -3.32
CA ILE A 16 -6.37 4.32 -3.92
C ILE A 16 -5.60 5.25 -4.84
N ARG A 17 -6.29 5.98 -5.74
CA ARG A 17 -5.65 6.98 -6.61
C ARG A 17 -5.01 8.10 -5.79
N LYS A 18 -5.68 8.56 -4.74
CA LYS A 18 -5.14 9.58 -3.83
C LYS A 18 -3.90 9.07 -3.08
N PHE A 19 -3.92 7.84 -2.59
CA PHE A 19 -2.78 7.18 -1.96
C PHE A 19 -1.58 7.19 -2.91
N TRP A 20 -1.75 6.73 -4.15
CA TRP A 20 -0.65 6.70 -5.11
C TRP A 20 -0.12 8.08 -5.47
N ALA A 21 -0.99 9.07 -5.68
CA ALA A 21 -0.55 10.45 -5.94
C ALA A 21 0.23 11.05 -4.75
N GLU A 22 -0.22 10.79 -3.52
CA GLU A 22 0.48 11.26 -2.31
C GLU A 22 1.82 10.54 -2.10
N PHE A 23 1.89 9.24 -2.42
CA PHE A 23 3.10 8.44 -2.35
C PHE A 23 4.11 8.89 -3.41
N GLU A 24 3.66 9.04 -4.66
CA GLU A 24 4.46 9.49 -5.80
C GLU A 24 5.08 10.86 -5.55
N SER A 25 4.32 11.82 -5.02
CA SER A 25 4.84 13.16 -4.70
C SER A 25 5.92 13.19 -3.62
N ARG A 26 6.14 12.08 -2.90
CA ARG A 26 7.17 11.95 -1.85
C ARG A 26 8.16 10.81 -2.14
N ALA A 27 8.10 10.21 -3.32
CA ALA A 27 8.82 8.98 -3.63
C ALA A 27 10.34 9.09 -3.47
N ASP A 28 10.92 10.24 -3.83
CA ASP A 28 12.36 10.48 -3.68
C ASP A 28 12.78 10.52 -2.20
N LEU A 29 12.02 11.24 -1.37
CA LEU A 29 12.25 11.27 0.08
C LEU A 29 12.08 9.88 0.70
N PHE A 30 11.04 9.14 0.32
CA PHE A 30 10.81 7.80 0.83
C PHE A 30 11.92 6.84 0.42
N ALA A 31 12.39 6.90 -0.83
CA ALA A 31 13.52 6.09 -1.29
C ALA A 31 14.80 6.41 -0.52
N ASP A 32 15.08 7.69 -0.26
CA ASP A 32 16.22 8.13 0.55
C ASP A 32 16.16 7.57 1.98
N ILE A 33 15.01 7.69 2.65
CA ILE A 33 14.80 7.16 4.01
C ILE A 33 15.00 5.64 4.02
N LEU A 34 14.39 4.93 3.06
CA LEU A 34 14.49 3.47 2.93
C LEU A 34 15.91 2.98 2.67
N GLN A 35 16.80 3.81 2.12
CA GLN A 35 18.20 3.48 1.90
C GLN A 35 19.09 3.80 3.11
N LYS A 36 18.80 4.90 3.83
CA LYS A 36 19.73 5.50 4.80
C LYS A 36 19.40 5.19 6.26
N GLU A 37 18.13 5.00 6.59
CA GLU A 37 17.67 4.92 7.98
C GLU A 37 17.45 3.48 8.45
N GLU A 38 17.76 3.19 9.71
CA GLU A 38 17.36 1.93 10.34
C GLU A 38 15.84 1.88 10.55
N GLU A 39 15.25 0.69 10.71
CA GLU A 39 13.79 0.54 10.83
C GLU A 39 13.20 1.13 12.13
N ASP A 40 14.03 1.36 13.14
CA ASP A 40 13.69 2.07 14.37
C ASP A 40 14.09 3.55 14.35
N GLY A 41 14.65 4.03 13.23
CA GLY A 41 14.97 5.43 12.98
C GLY A 41 13.72 6.31 12.93
N GLU A 42 13.83 7.54 13.43
CA GLU A 42 12.70 8.48 13.52
C GLU A 42 12.05 8.75 12.15
N ASP A 43 12.88 8.96 11.13
CA ASP A 43 12.43 9.23 9.77
C ASP A 43 11.75 8.01 9.12
N PHE A 44 12.25 6.81 9.40
CA PHE A 44 11.61 5.56 8.95
C PHE A 44 10.23 5.41 9.60
N LEU A 45 10.13 5.56 10.93
CA LEU A 45 8.87 5.46 11.66
C LEU A 45 7.87 6.53 11.23
N TRP A 46 8.34 7.74 10.93
CA TRP A 46 7.52 8.81 10.37
C TRP A 46 6.96 8.45 8.99
N MET A 47 7.82 7.99 8.08
CA MET A 47 7.43 7.57 6.73
C MET A 47 6.45 6.39 6.79
N GLU A 48 6.76 5.36 7.57
CA GLU A 48 5.89 4.20 7.76
C GLU A 48 4.52 4.64 8.30
N GLY A 49 4.51 5.55 9.28
CA GLY A 49 3.29 6.15 9.83
C GLY A 49 2.48 6.90 8.78
N MET A 50 3.12 7.62 7.86
CA MET A 50 2.45 8.29 6.74
C MET A 50 1.81 7.28 5.78
N VAL A 51 2.58 6.30 5.32
CA VAL A 51 2.11 5.27 4.39
C VAL A 51 0.95 4.50 5.01
N ARG A 52 1.05 4.11 6.29
CA ARG A 52 -0.01 3.46 7.05
C ARG A 52 -1.29 4.30 7.10
N LYS A 53 -1.19 5.60 7.39
CA LYS A 53 -2.34 6.50 7.48
C LYS A 53 -3.06 6.63 6.13
N SER A 54 -2.32 6.84 5.04
CA SER A 54 -2.93 6.98 3.70
C SER A 54 -3.47 5.64 3.19
N LEU A 55 -2.76 4.53 3.39
CA LEU A 55 -3.19 3.19 2.98
C LEU A 55 -4.45 2.73 3.74
N LYS A 56 -4.58 3.08 5.02
CA LYS A 56 -5.78 2.81 5.82
C LYS A 56 -7.07 3.32 5.15
N LEU A 57 -7.01 4.44 4.44
CA LEU A 57 -8.17 5.00 3.73
C LEU A 57 -8.63 4.12 2.55
N CYS A 58 -7.73 3.29 2.00
CA CYS A 58 -8.03 2.35 0.92
C CYS A 58 -8.77 1.10 1.42
N VAL A 59 -8.62 0.76 2.70
CA VAL A 59 -9.07 -0.50 3.29
C VAL A 59 -10.11 -0.32 4.42
N LEU A 60 -10.81 0.82 4.46
CA LEU A 60 -11.75 1.16 5.55
C LEU A 60 -12.85 0.11 5.77
N ASP A 61 -13.26 -0.59 4.72
CA ASP A 61 -14.29 -1.61 4.81
C ASP A 61 -13.75 -3.00 5.19
N SER A 62 -12.45 -3.17 5.43
CA SER A 62 -11.91 -4.47 5.83
C SER A 62 -12.42 -4.90 7.20
N SER A 63 -12.79 -6.17 7.34
CA SER A 63 -13.11 -6.81 8.62
C SER A 63 -11.88 -7.30 9.38
N VAL A 64 -10.70 -7.26 8.76
CA VAL A 64 -9.43 -7.67 9.33
C VAL A 64 -8.44 -6.50 9.30
N GLY A 65 -7.43 -6.52 10.18
CA GLY A 65 -6.37 -5.52 10.13
C GLY A 65 -5.50 -5.72 8.90
N PHE A 66 -5.26 -4.69 8.08
CA PHE A 66 -4.30 -4.76 6.97
C PHE A 66 -2.85 -4.77 7.48
N ALA A 67 -1.93 -5.24 6.65
CA ALA A 67 -0.49 -5.11 6.87
C ALA A 67 0.22 -4.70 5.58
N PHE A 68 1.37 -4.07 5.74
CA PHE A 68 2.31 -3.79 4.67
C PHE A 68 3.72 -3.77 5.28
N HIS A 69 4.72 -3.95 4.43
CA HIS A 69 6.12 -3.80 4.81
C HIS A 69 6.94 -3.33 3.60
N PHE A 70 8.21 -3.00 3.82
CA PHE A 70 9.15 -2.67 2.75
C PHE A 70 10.19 -3.78 2.64
N GLU A 71 10.29 -4.43 1.47
CA GLU A 71 11.41 -5.31 1.15
C GLU A 71 12.64 -4.45 0.82
N ARG A 72 13.54 -4.30 1.79
CA ARG A 72 14.75 -3.47 1.67
C ARG A 72 16.00 -4.22 1.19
N ASN A 73 15.92 -5.55 1.07
CA ASN A 73 17.01 -6.43 0.61
C ASN A 73 17.14 -6.49 -0.92
N ARG A 74 16.73 -5.44 -1.62
CA ARG A 74 16.59 -5.34 -3.07
C ARG A 74 16.71 -3.88 -3.51
N ASP A 75 17.05 -3.68 -4.77
CA ASP A 75 17.12 -2.37 -5.40
C ASP A 75 16.39 -2.39 -6.76
N PRO A 76 15.33 -1.58 -6.96
CA PRO A 76 14.71 -0.69 -5.97
C PRO A 76 13.99 -1.46 -4.86
N VAL A 77 13.88 -0.80 -3.70
CA VAL A 77 13.08 -1.24 -2.55
C VAL A 77 11.63 -1.47 -3.00
N ARG A 78 10.92 -2.39 -2.36
CA ARG A 78 9.53 -2.70 -2.72
C ARG A 78 8.58 -2.52 -1.55
N LEU A 79 7.51 -1.76 -1.76
CA LEU A 79 6.35 -1.74 -0.88
C LEU A 79 5.50 -2.99 -1.14
N VAL A 80 5.27 -3.79 -0.10
CA VAL A 80 4.46 -5.01 -0.17
C VAL A 80 3.19 -4.84 0.64
N PHE A 81 2.04 -5.07 0.02
CA PHE A 81 0.73 -5.07 0.67
C PHE A 81 0.25 -6.49 0.94
N SER A 82 -0.05 -6.83 2.20
CA SER A 82 -0.53 -8.15 2.60
C SER A 82 -2.06 -8.21 2.63
N THR A 83 -2.62 -9.17 1.90
CA THR A 83 -4.08 -9.40 1.85
C THR A 83 -4.57 -10.23 3.04
N LYS A 84 -3.69 -10.97 3.71
CA LYS A 84 -4.00 -11.87 4.82
C LYS A 84 -5.07 -12.91 4.47
N GLY A 85 -5.11 -13.33 3.21
CA GLY A 85 -6.13 -14.21 2.65
C GLY A 85 -7.55 -13.63 2.62
N ASP A 86 -7.75 -12.33 2.90
CA ASP A 86 -9.06 -11.68 2.89
C ASP A 86 -9.45 -11.25 1.46
N ASP A 87 -10.65 -11.65 1.01
CA ASP A 87 -11.13 -11.38 -0.34
C ASP A 87 -11.27 -9.87 -0.65
N TYR A 88 -11.65 -9.06 0.35
CA TYR A 88 -11.77 -7.62 0.16
C TYR A 88 -10.38 -6.98 0.04
N LEU A 89 -9.42 -7.37 0.89
CA LEU A 89 -8.05 -6.91 0.77
C LEU A 89 -7.41 -7.37 -0.54
N ARG A 90 -7.69 -8.59 -1.02
CA ARG A 90 -7.24 -9.05 -2.35
C ARG A 90 -7.73 -8.14 -3.46
N ALA A 91 -9.03 -7.79 -3.45
CA ALA A 91 -9.59 -6.84 -4.41
C ALA A 91 -8.97 -5.43 -4.29
N VAL A 92 -8.62 -4.98 -3.08
CA VAL A 92 -7.88 -3.72 -2.89
C VAL A 92 -6.46 -3.83 -3.45
N GLY A 93 -5.76 -4.95 -3.25
CA GLY A 93 -4.43 -5.22 -3.79
C GLY A 93 -4.41 -5.23 -5.32
N GLU A 94 -5.41 -5.83 -5.96
CA GLU A 94 -5.59 -5.78 -7.41
C GLU A 94 -5.73 -4.33 -7.89
N LYS A 95 -6.54 -3.51 -7.21
CA LYS A 95 -6.72 -2.10 -7.56
C LYS A 95 -5.50 -1.24 -7.27
N LEU A 96 -4.76 -1.53 -6.21
CA LEU A 96 -3.47 -0.89 -5.94
C LEU A 96 -2.47 -1.20 -7.07
N THR A 97 -2.46 -2.44 -7.57
CA THR A 97 -1.62 -2.85 -8.71
C THR A 97 -2.05 -2.16 -10.00
N GLU A 98 -3.37 -2.11 -10.29
CA GLU A 98 -3.94 -1.46 -11.47
C GLU A 98 -3.60 0.04 -11.53
N TYR A 99 -3.62 0.72 -10.38
CA TYR A 99 -3.36 2.15 -10.28
C TYR A 99 -1.91 2.51 -9.94
N TYR A 100 -1.00 1.54 -9.92
CA TYR A 100 0.40 1.79 -9.62
C TYR A 100 1.03 2.75 -10.65
N PRO A 101 1.57 3.91 -10.21
CA PRO A 101 2.23 4.86 -11.10
C PRO A 101 3.53 4.29 -11.67
N GLN A 102 3.66 4.25 -12.99
CA GLN A 102 4.88 3.73 -13.65
C GLN A 102 6.14 4.55 -13.35
N SER A 103 5.99 5.83 -13.01
CA SER A 103 7.07 6.72 -12.55
C SER A 103 7.76 6.23 -11.26
N LEU A 104 7.11 5.36 -10.49
CA LEU A 104 7.68 4.76 -9.28
C LEU A 104 8.54 3.53 -9.54
N SER A 105 8.45 2.91 -10.72
CA SER A 105 9.05 1.59 -11.01
C SER A 105 10.55 1.52 -10.77
N ASP A 106 11.25 2.63 -11.01
CA ASP A 106 12.69 2.78 -10.81
C ASP A 106 13.09 3.30 -9.41
N LYS A 107 12.11 3.66 -8.57
CA LYS A 107 12.33 4.23 -7.22
C LYS A 107 11.89 3.29 -6.11
N ILE A 108 10.62 2.89 -6.15
CA ILE A 108 9.99 2.00 -5.18
C ILE A 108 8.99 1.12 -5.92
N GLN A 109 9.28 -0.18 -6.00
CA GLN A 109 8.38 -1.16 -6.59
C GLN A 109 7.18 -1.44 -5.69
N PHE A 110 6.14 -2.03 -6.27
CA PHE A 110 4.96 -2.48 -5.53
C PHE A 110 4.67 -3.95 -5.79
N ALA A 111 4.24 -4.68 -4.75
CA ALA A 111 3.66 -6.01 -4.88
C ALA A 111 2.56 -6.26 -3.86
N VAL A 112 1.80 -7.32 -4.12
CA VAL A 112 0.76 -7.84 -3.23
C VAL A 112 1.14 -9.26 -2.81
N GLU A 113 0.98 -9.56 -1.53
CA GLU A 113 1.20 -10.88 -0.95
C GLU A 113 -0.06 -11.38 -0.22
N GLU A 114 -0.16 -12.70 -0.05
CA GLU A 114 -1.28 -13.35 0.66
C GLU A 114 -1.14 -13.33 2.18
#